data_AF-A0A8R1IQE8-F1
#
_entry.id   AF-A0A8R1IQE8-F1
#
_cell.length_a   1.000
_cell.length_b   1.000
_cell.length_c   1.000
_cell.angle_alpha   90.00
_cell.angle_beta   90.00
_cell.angle_gamma   90.00
#
_symmetry.space_group_name_H-M   'P 1'
#
loop_
_entity.id
_entity.type
_entity.pdbx_description
1 polymer ?
#
loop_
_entity_poly.entity_id
_entity_poly.type
_entity_poly.pdbx_seq_one_letter_code
_entity_poly.pdbx_strand_id
1 'polypeptide(L)'
;MKYAPTNKYTLSVYNEGRHWWNVDIIEPGQIPVLFIPGSQGSAKQIRSLASLVQNKTESRRSLFSFRFFAVDFDEEVTFMNGNIMNRQLDYVMNAMRYIQKMMRVPRKIVLVGHSYGGMLAVLTTIHRDYQNDTELLILKGAPINKQRKFDIKANFPTKYLGTHFLTQLK
;
A
#
# COMPACT_ATOMS: atom_id res chain seq x y z
N MET A 1 13.81 9.28 -12.81
CA MET A 1 13.13 9.76 -14.02
C MET A 1 11.76 10.25 -13.56
N LYS A 2 11.44 11.54 -13.67
CA LYS A 2 10.14 12.08 -13.23
C LYS A 2 9.16 11.98 -14.40
N TYR A 3 8.14 11.14 -14.31
CA TYR A 3 7.10 11.11 -15.35
C TYR A 3 6.21 12.36 -15.25
N ALA A 4 5.85 12.95 -16.39
CA ALA A 4 4.96 14.12 -16.43
C ALA A 4 3.59 13.77 -15.80
N PRO A 5 2.94 14.70 -15.07
CA PRO A 5 1.62 14.45 -14.50
C PRO A 5 0.65 14.08 -15.62
N THR A 6 0.09 12.89 -15.54
CA THR A 6 -0.87 12.38 -16.51
C THR A 6 -2.27 12.76 -16.03
N ASN A 7 -3.10 13.34 -16.89
CA ASN A 7 -4.53 13.51 -16.59
C ASN A 7 -5.32 12.19 -16.62
N LYS A 8 -4.63 11.05 -16.80
CA LYS A 8 -5.23 9.72 -16.90
C LYS A 8 -5.64 9.18 -15.53
N TYR A 9 -4.77 9.28 -14.54
CA TYR A 9 -5.05 8.75 -13.21
C TYR A 9 -5.66 9.81 -12.31
N THR A 10 -6.51 9.38 -11.39
CA THR A 10 -7.19 10.29 -10.45
C THR A 10 -6.99 9.87 -9.01
N LEU A 11 -7.12 10.83 -8.09
CA LEU A 11 -7.10 10.61 -6.65
C LEU A 11 -8.46 11.03 -6.11
N SER A 12 -9.23 10.05 -5.65
CA SER A 12 -10.56 10.25 -5.11
C SER A 12 -10.56 10.23 -3.59
N VAL A 13 -11.45 11.00 -2.97
CA VAL A 13 -11.71 10.93 -1.52
C VAL A 13 -13.01 10.17 -1.31
N TYR A 14 -13.01 9.19 -0.40
CA TYR A 14 -14.22 8.46 -0.05
C TYR A 14 -14.84 9.03 1.24
N ASN A 15 -16.12 9.39 1.15
CA ASN A 15 -16.92 9.93 2.26
C ASN A 15 -18.27 9.22 2.31
N GLU A 16 -18.79 8.99 3.52
CA GLU A 16 -20.15 8.49 3.73
C GLU A 16 -20.97 9.47 4.58
N GLY A 17 -22.23 9.70 4.21
CA GLY A 17 -23.18 10.55 4.95
C GLY A 17 -23.06 12.06 4.70
N ARG A 18 -23.54 12.88 5.65
CA ARG A 18 -23.52 14.36 5.59
C ARG A 18 -22.17 14.97 6.00
N HIS A 19 -21.17 14.15 6.31
CA HIS A 19 -19.82 14.64 6.62
C HIS A 19 -19.07 14.93 5.32
N TRP A 20 -19.18 16.17 4.88
CA TRP A 20 -18.35 16.71 3.81
C TRP A 20 -17.03 17.14 4.45
N TRP A 21 -15.97 16.36 4.27
CA TRP A 21 -14.64 16.85 4.63
C TRP A 21 -14.27 17.96 3.66
N ASN A 22 -13.67 19.02 4.18
CA ASN A 22 -12.98 19.96 3.32
C ASN A 22 -11.89 19.17 2.56
N VAL A 23 -12.05 19.08 1.24
CA VAL A 23 -11.17 18.27 0.38
C VAL A 23 -9.72 18.73 0.45
N ASP A 24 -9.47 19.96 0.91
CA ASP A 24 -8.15 20.59 0.90
C ASP A 24 -7.37 20.47 2.23
N ILE A 25 -8.03 20.08 3.33
CA ILE A 25 -7.42 20.11 4.68
C ILE A 25 -7.72 18.85 5.48
N ILE A 26 -6.69 18.14 5.93
CA ILE A 26 -6.74 17.00 6.86
C ILE A 26 -6.44 17.49 8.27
N GLU A 27 -7.43 17.34 9.16
CA GLU A 27 -7.34 17.78 10.55
C GLU A 27 -6.49 16.82 11.41
N PRO A 28 -5.89 17.28 12.53
CA PRO A 28 -4.97 16.48 13.34
C PRO A 28 -5.53 15.14 13.87
N GLY A 29 -6.84 15.04 14.07
CA GLY A 29 -7.52 13.80 14.48
C GLY A 29 -7.79 12.81 13.34
N GLN A 30 -7.51 13.18 12.09
CA GLN A 30 -7.79 12.36 10.93
C GLN A 30 -6.56 11.58 10.50
N ILE A 31 -6.68 10.25 10.46
CA ILE A 31 -5.63 9.35 9.98
C ILE A 31 -5.81 9.17 8.47
N PRO A 32 -4.83 9.60 7.65
CA PRO A 32 -4.91 9.47 6.20
C PRO A 32 -4.67 8.03 5.77
N VAL A 33 -5.54 7.51 4.91
CA VAL A 33 -5.45 6.17 4.33
C VAL A 33 -5.42 6.29 2.82
N LEU A 34 -4.41 5.73 2.16
CA LEU A 34 -4.32 5.67 0.71
C LEU A 34 -4.55 4.24 0.23
N PHE A 35 -5.64 4.04 -0.51
CA PHE A 35 -5.95 2.80 -1.19
C PHE A 35 -5.36 2.76 -2.60
N ILE A 36 -4.70 1.65 -2.93
CA ILE A 36 -4.07 1.37 -4.22
C ILE A 36 -4.74 0.12 -4.80
N PRO A 37 -5.54 0.26 -5.87
CA PRO A 37 -6.27 -0.87 -6.44
C PRO A 37 -5.32 -1.82 -7.21
N GLY A 38 -5.84 -3.02 -7.48
CA GLY A 38 -5.18 -3.97 -8.37
C GLY A 38 -5.33 -3.60 -9.84
N SER A 39 -4.73 -4.40 -10.74
CA SER A 39 -4.97 -4.27 -12.19
C SER A 39 -6.46 -4.34 -12.49
N GLN A 40 -6.99 -3.41 -13.29
CA GLN A 40 -8.43 -3.27 -13.59
C GLN A 40 -9.31 -3.11 -12.33
N GLY A 41 -8.72 -2.81 -11.18
CA GLY A 41 -9.43 -2.56 -9.94
C GLY A 41 -9.90 -1.11 -9.89
N SER A 42 -11.07 -0.89 -9.29
CA SER A 42 -11.61 0.45 -9.08
C SER A 42 -11.37 0.92 -7.64
N ALA A 43 -11.25 2.24 -7.48
CA ALA A 43 -11.33 2.93 -6.19
C ALA A 43 -12.51 2.47 -5.31
N LYS A 44 -13.61 2.01 -5.92
CA LYS A 44 -14.81 1.49 -5.22
C LYS A 44 -14.53 0.30 -4.31
N GLN A 45 -13.43 -0.44 -4.51
CA GLN A 45 -13.07 -1.61 -3.68
C GLN A 45 -12.83 -1.25 -2.21
N ILE A 46 -12.46 0.00 -1.90
CA ILE A 46 -12.25 0.44 -0.50
C ILE A 46 -13.55 0.75 0.25
N ARG A 47 -14.67 0.93 -0.47
CA ARG A 47 -15.93 1.46 0.08
C ARG A 47 -16.38 0.73 1.34
N SER A 48 -16.48 -0.61 1.27
CA SER A 48 -16.96 -1.40 2.41
C SER A 48 -16.08 -1.28 3.65
N LEU A 49 -14.75 -1.22 3.46
CA LEU A 49 -13.82 -1.03 4.57
C LEU A 49 -13.96 0.38 5.15
N ALA A 50 -14.02 1.40 4.28
CA ALA A 50 -14.13 2.78 4.69
C ALA A 50 -15.44 3.05 5.46
N SER A 51 -16.58 2.55 4.95
CA SER A 51 -17.88 2.58 5.63
C SER A 51 -17.83 1.96 7.03
N LEU A 52 -17.25 0.75 7.13
CA LEU A 52 -17.18 0.03 8.39
C LEU A 52 -16.32 0.78 9.42
N VAL A 53 -15.17 1.31 8.98
CA VAL A 53 -14.25 2.03 9.86
C VAL A 53 -14.85 3.38 10.28
N GLN A 54 -15.50 4.10 9.37
CA GLN A 54 -16.19 5.35 9.69
C GLN A 54 -17.31 5.10 10.71
N ASN A 55 -18.21 4.16 10.44
CA ASN A 55 -19.30 3.81 11.36
C ASN A 55 -18.77 3.41 12.75
N LYS A 56 -17.67 2.64 12.79
CA LYS A 56 -17.08 2.19 14.06
C LYS A 56 -16.41 3.32 14.84
N THR A 57 -15.77 4.27 14.16
CA THR A 57 -15.17 5.44 14.84
C THR A 57 -16.24 6.39 15.37
N GLU A 58 -17.30 6.64 14.60
CA GLU A 58 -18.44 7.47 14.97
C GLU A 58 -19.25 6.85 16.12
N SER A 59 -19.65 5.59 16.02
CA SER A 59 -20.43 4.90 17.07
C SER A 59 -19.71 4.84 18.42
N ARG A 60 -18.36 4.77 18.39
CA ARG A 60 -17.51 4.78 19.59
C ARG A 60 -17.16 6.18 20.09
N ARG A 61 -17.59 7.24 19.40
CA ARG A 61 -17.17 8.64 19.68
C ARG A 61 -15.65 8.76 19.81
N SER A 62 -14.94 8.13 18.88
CA SER A 62 -13.48 8.06 18.92
C SER A 62 -12.88 9.46 18.78
N LEU A 63 -11.76 9.71 19.46
CA LEU A 63 -11.00 10.97 19.33
C LEU A 63 -10.30 11.13 17.97
N PHE A 64 -10.36 10.09 17.14
CA PHE A 64 -9.77 10.06 15.82
C PHE A 64 -10.77 9.48 14.81
N SER A 65 -10.59 9.83 13.56
CA SER A 65 -11.30 9.26 12.41
C SER A 65 -10.31 8.92 11.31
N PHE A 66 -10.77 8.22 10.28
CA PHE A 66 -9.95 7.89 9.12
C PHE A 66 -10.44 8.66 7.91
N ARG A 67 -9.49 9.16 7.12
CA ARG A 67 -9.76 9.83 5.85
C ARG A 67 -9.25 8.98 4.72
N PHE A 68 -10.17 8.44 3.93
CA PHE A 68 -9.86 7.50 2.87
C PHE A 68 -9.65 8.21 1.53
N PHE A 69 -8.51 7.95 0.93
CA PHE A 69 -8.15 8.32 -0.42
C PHE A 69 -7.99 7.05 -1.25
N ALA A 70 -8.29 7.12 -2.53
CA ALA A 70 -8.14 6.00 -3.45
C ALA A 70 -7.58 6.49 -4.78
N VAL A 71 -6.53 5.81 -5.24
CA VAL A 71 -6.05 5.98 -6.61
C VAL A 71 -6.99 5.28 -7.58
N ASP A 72 -7.26 5.90 -8.71
CA ASP A 72 -7.86 5.27 -9.88
C ASP A 72 -6.87 5.28 -11.03
N PHE A 73 -6.53 4.08 -11.53
CA PHE A 73 -5.61 3.91 -12.65
C PHE A 73 -6.32 3.87 -14.01
N ASP A 74 -7.59 4.30 -14.09
CA ASP A 74 -8.38 4.33 -15.33
C ASP A 74 -8.46 2.94 -15.97
N GLU A 75 -8.66 1.92 -15.11
CA GLU A 75 -8.72 0.50 -15.47
C GLU A 75 -7.52 0.00 -16.32
N GLU A 76 -6.40 0.73 -16.33
CA GLU A 76 -5.27 0.43 -17.19
C GLU A 76 -4.63 -0.92 -16.82
N VAL A 77 -4.66 -1.84 -17.78
CA VAL A 77 -4.11 -3.18 -17.63
C VAL A 77 -2.60 -3.09 -17.46
N THR A 78 -2.10 -3.57 -16.33
CA THR A 78 -0.68 -3.43 -15.99
C THR A 78 0.16 -4.67 -16.31
N PHE A 79 -0.46 -5.73 -16.86
CA PHE A 79 0.22 -7.00 -17.10
C PHE A 79 1.53 -6.84 -17.88
N MET A 80 2.64 -7.08 -17.16
CA MET A 80 4.03 -7.16 -17.66
C MET A 80 4.57 -5.94 -18.41
N ASN A 81 4.01 -4.75 -18.20
CA ASN A 81 4.56 -3.52 -18.78
C ASN A 81 5.24 -2.65 -17.72
N GLY A 82 6.58 -2.70 -17.68
CA GLY A 82 7.40 -1.92 -16.73
C GLY A 82 7.21 -0.40 -16.86
N ASN A 83 6.89 0.12 -18.03
CA ASN A 83 6.64 1.55 -18.22
C ASN A 83 5.31 1.98 -17.58
N ILE A 84 4.25 1.17 -17.71
CA ILE A 84 2.97 1.41 -17.04
C ILE A 84 3.17 1.35 -15.53
N MET A 85 3.87 0.32 -15.05
CA MET A 85 4.15 0.13 -13.63
C MET A 85 4.93 1.30 -13.03
N ASN A 86 6.00 1.76 -13.68
CA ASN A 86 6.78 2.92 -13.21
C ASN A 86 5.92 4.19 -13.13
N ARG A 87 5.05 4.42 -14.11
CA ARG A 87 4.16 5.59 -14.13
C ARG A 87 3.09 5.53 -13.06
N GLN A 88 2.54 4.36 -12.78
CA GLN A 88 1.60 4.14 -11.67
C GLN A 88 2.28 4.30 -10.32
N LEU A 89 3.52 3.80 -10.16
CA LEU A 89 4.32 3.99 -8.96
C LEU A 89 4.60 5.48 -8.72
N ASP A 90 5.03 6.21 -9.75
CA ASP A 90 5.21 7.66 -9.71
C ASP A 90 3.91 8.39 -9.30
N TYR A 91 2.78 7.94 -9.82
CA TYR A 91 1.49 8.51 -9.46
C TYR A 91 1.12 8.26 -7.99
N VAL A 92 1.34 7.05 -7.46
CA VAL A 92 1.13 6.74 -6.03
C VAL A 92 2.01 7.63 -5.15
N MET A 93 3.28 7.77 -5.50
CA MET A 93 4.23 8.65 -4.81
C MET A 93 3.80 10.13 -4.84
N ASN A 94 3.28 10.61 -5.98
CA ASN A 94 2.74 11.96 -6.11
C ASN A 94 1.44 12.14 -5.31
N ALA A 95 0.56 11.13 -5.28
CA ALA A 95 -0.64 11.12 -4.46
C ALA A 95 -0.31 11.20 -2.96
N MET A 96 0.70 10.46 -2.49
CA MET A 96 1.18 10.57 -1.12
C MET A 96 1.66 11.99 -0.78
N ARG A 97 2.47 12.60 -1.67
CA ARG A 97 2.90 14.00 -1.48
C ARG A 97 1.73 14.97 -1.45
N TYR A 98 0.73 14.77 -2.30
CA TYR A 98 -0.48 15.58 -2.31
C TYR A 98 -1.23 15.44 -0.98
N ILE A 99 -1.38 14.22 -0.46
CA ILE A 99 -1.99 13.93 0.83
C ILE A 99 -1.23 14.60 1.98
N GLN A 100 0.09 14.51 2.00
CA GLN A 100 0.94 15.19 2.99
C GLN A 100 0.75 16.71 2.98
N LYS A 101 0.61 17.35 1.81
CA LYS A 101 0.36 18.80 1.70
C LYS A 101 -0.98 19.22 2.31
N MET A 102 -1.98 18.35 2.31
CA MET A 102 -3.28 18.63 2.93
C MET A 102 -3.23 18.51 4.47
N MET A 103 -2.19 17.92 5.05
CA MET A 103 -2.12 17.70 6.49
C MET A 103 -1.72 18.97 7.24
N ARG A 104 -2.52 19.34 8.25
CA ARG A 104 -2.16 20.45 9.16
C ARG A 104 -0.98 20.10 10.07
N VAL A 105 -0.83 18.82 10.37
CA VAL A 105 0.26 18.29 11.18
C VAL A 105 0.91 17.12 10.44
N PRO A 106 2.25 17.06 10.33
CA PRO A 106 2.91 15.95 9.67
C PRO A 106 2.51 14.61 10.32
N ARG A 107 2.00 13.68 9.51
CA ARG A 107 1.65 12.32 9.92
C ARG A 107 2.00 11.33 8.83
N LYS A 108 2.25 10.10 9.26
CA LYS A 108 2.42 8.98 8.34
C LYS A 108 1.07 8.53 7.77
N ILE A 109 1.11 7.97 6.57
CA ILE A 109 -0.05 7.50 5.82
C ILE A 109 -0.21 5.99 6.02
N VAL A 110 -1.45 5.52 6.13
CA VAL A 110 -1.76 4.09 6.06
C VAL A 110 -1.94 3.69 4.60
N LEU A 111 -1.18 2.72 4.12
CA LEU A 111 -1.31 2.21 2.76
C LEU A 111 -2.17 0.93 2.75
N VAL A 112 -3.13 0.86 1.84
CA VAL A 112 -3.95 -0.34 1.62
C VAL A 112 -3.82 -0.75 0.16
N GLY A 113 -3.07 -1.83 -0.10
CA GLY A 113 -2.84 -2.33 -1.45
C GLY A 113 -3.65 -3.60 -1.74
N HIS A 114 -4.36 -3.63 -2.87
CA HIS A 114 -5.07 -4.82 -3.34
C HIS A 114 -4.38 -5.44 -4.56
N SER A 115 -4.11 -6.74 -4.51
CA SER A 115 -3.44 -7.49 -5.58
C SER A 115 -2.16 -6.78 -6.04
N TYR A 116 -2.06 -6.47 -7.33
CA TYR A 116 -0.97 -5.70 -7.91
C TYR A 116 -0.74 -4.33 -7.22
N GLY A 117 -1.78 -3.66 -6.72
CA GLY A 117 -1.64 -2.42 -5.94
C GLY A 117 -0.88 -2.61 -4.64
N GLY A 118 -0.87 -3.83 -4.08
CA GLY A 118 0.00 -4.18 -2.96
C GLY A 118 1.49 -4.21 -3.31
N MET A 119 1.83 -4.61 -4.55
CA MET A 119 3.20 -4.51 -5.03
C MET A 119 3.64 -3.04 -5.14
N LEU A 120 2.80 -2.18 -5.72
CA LEU A 120 3.07 -0.73 -5.79
C LEU A 120 3.22 -0.12 -4.39
N ALA A 121 2.39 -0.53 -3.43
CA ALA A 121 2.49 -0.09 -2.05
C ALA A 121 3.85 -0.46 -1.44
N VAL A 122 4.28 -1.72 -1.57
CA VAL A 122 5.60 -2.19 -1.08
C VAL A 122 6.75 -1.42 -1.76
N LEU A 123 6.69 -1.23 -3.07
CA LEU A 123 7.70 -0.48 -3.81
C LEU A 123 7.80 0.98 -3.33
N THR A 124 6.66 1.56 -2.97
CA THR A 124 6.61 2.90 -2.40
C THR A 124 7.28 2.95 -1.02
N THR A 125 7.06 1.95 -0.15
CA THR A 125 7.66 1.93 1.20
C THR A 125 9.16 1.65 1.20
N ILE A 126 9.73 1.07 0.15
CA ILE A 126 11.19 0.88 0.03
C ILE A 126 11.87 2.02 -0.75
N HIS A 127 11.10 2.91 -1.36
CA HIS A 127 11.65 4.07 -2.04
C HIS A 127 12.27 5.02 -1.00
N ARG A 128 13.53 5.41 -1.21
CA ARG A 128 14.33 6.17 -0.22
C ARG A 128 13.63 7.43 0.30
N ASP A 129 12.90 8.12 -0.57
CA ASP A 129 12.20 9.36 -0.23
C ASP A 129 10.89 9.15 0.56
N TYR A 130 10.35 7.92 0.61
CA TYR A 130 9.02 7.61 1.17
C TYR A 130 9.05 6.54 2.28
N GLN A 131 10.22 5.95 2.55
CA GLN A 131 10.38 4.86 3.51
C GLN A 131 9.92 5.19 4.94
N ASN A 132 9.89 6.48 5.30
CA ASN A 132 9.45 6.96 6.62
C ASN A 132 8.04 7.55 6.62
N ASP A 133 7.33 7.50 5.50
CA ASP A 133 6.04 8.17 5.32
C ASP A 133 4.84 7.24 5.56
N THR A 134 5.08 5.94 5.77
CA THR A 134 4.04 4.93 5.96
C THR A 134 4.00 4.41 7.40
N GLU A 135 2.82 4.41 8.02
CA GLU A 135 2.63 3.90 9.39
C GLU A 135 2.26 2.43 9.40
N LEU A 136 1.38 2.04 8.48
CA LEU A 136 0.83 0.71 8.39
C LEU A 136 0.59 0.36 6.93
N LEU A 137 1.00 -0.84 6.54
CA LEU A 137 0.77 -1.39 5.21
C LEU A 137 -0.17 -2.61 5.32
N ILE A 138 -1.34 -2.51 4.70
CA ILE A 138 -2.33 -3.60 4.60
C ILE A 138 -2.30 -4.14 3.17
N LEU A 139 -2.08 -5.44 3.03
CA LEU A 139 -1.94 -6.10 1.73
C LEU A 139 -3.00 -7.18 1.58
N LYS A 140 -3.80 -7.09 0.52
CA LYS A 140 -4.83 -8.08 0.21
C LYS A 140 -4.56 -8.72 -1.14
N GLY A 141 -4.25 -10.02 -1.15
CA GLY A 141 -4.07 -10.79 -2.39
C GLY A 141 -2.87 -10.35 -3.24
N ALA A 142 -1.92 -9.62 -2.67
CA ALA A 142 -0.74 -9.15 -3.38
C ALA A 142 0.21 -10.33 -3.67
N PRO A 143 0.73 -10.48 -4.90
CA PRO A 143 1.72 -11.48 -5.25
C PRO A 143 3.09 -11.06 -4.69
N ILE A 144 3.21 -11.02 -3.38
CA ILE A 144 4.49 -10.86 -2.69
C ILE A 144 4.99 -12.28 -2.50
N ASN A 145 6.03 -12.65 -3.23
CA ASN A 145 6.63 -13.96 -3.08
C ASN A 145 6.90 -14.19 -1.58
N LYS A 146 6.32 -15.25 -1.00
CA LYS A 146 6.95 -15.85 0.19
C LYS A 146 8.39 -16.07 -0.24
N GLN A 147 9.35 -15.57 0.55
CA GLN A 147 10.76 -15.90 0.36
C GLN A 147 10.82 -17.36 -0.07
N ARG A 148 11.44 -17.66 -1.22
CA ARG A 148 11.84 -19.04 -1.48
C ARG A 148 12.58 -19.44 -0.21
N LYS A 149 12.10 -20.44 0.52
CA LYS A 149 12.97 -21.13 1.45
C LYS A 149 14.16 -21.52 0.59
N PHE A 150 15.33 -20.92 0.85
CA PHE A 150 16.55 -21.46 0.29
C PHE A 150 16.65 -22.85 0.91
N ASP A 151 16.22 -23.87 0.17
CA ASP A 151 16.56 -25.24 0.51
C ASP A 151 18.07 -25.34 0.36
N ILE A 152 18.78 -25.27 1.49
CA ILE A 152 20.24 -25.47 1.58
C ILE A 152 20.62 -26.93 1.23
N LYS A 153 19.69 -27.74 0.69
CA LYS A 153 19.89 -29.16 0.38
C LYS A 153 19.90 -29.51 -1.11
N ALA A 154 20.15 -28.55 -2.00
CA ALA A 154 20.41 -28.86 -3.41
C ALA A 154 21.81 -28.38 -3.81
N ASN A 155 22.70 -29.34 -4.08
CA ASN A 155 24.09 -29.22 -4.56
C ASN A 155 25.23 -29.25 -3.53
N PHE A 156 25.27 -30.28 -2.69
CA PHE A 156 26.56 -30.83 -2.28
C PHE A 156 26.82 -32.12 -3.08
N PRO A 157 27.91 -32.22 -3.86
CA PRO A 157 28.30 -33.48 -4.47
C PRO A 157 28.63 -34.48 -3.36
N THR A 158 27.81 -35.51 -3.23
CA THR A 158 28.05 -36.67 -2.36
C THR A 158 29.22 -37.49 -2.93
N LYS A 159 30.44 -37.06 -2.61
CA LYS A 159 31.58 -37.97 -2.47
C LYS A 159 32.07 -37.86 -1.03
N TYR A 160 32.40 -39.02 -0.47
CA TYR A 160 32.84 -39.30 0.90
C TYR A 160 31.73 -39.67 1.89
N LEU A 161 31.36 -40.96 1.83
CA LEU A 161 30.87 -41.74 2.96
C LEU A 161 31.89 -41.69 4.12
N GLY A 162 31.38 -41.64 5.35
CA GLY A 162 32.19 -41.78 6.57
C GLY A 162 31.35 -41.78 7.85
N THR A 163 30.59 -42.85 8.07
CA THR A 163 30.40 -43.56 9.34
C THR A 163 30.81 -42.86 10.67
N HIS A 164 29.82 -42.49 11.51
CA HIS A 164 29.66 -42.81 12.96
C HIS A 164 28.87 -41.74 13.74
N PHE A 165 27.95 -42.21 14.58
CA PHE A 165 27.12 -41.48 15.54
C PHE A 165 27.95 -40.76 16.62
N LEU A 166 27.44 -39.65 17.18
CA LEU A 166 27.09 -39.48 18.62
C LEU A 166 26.59 -38.06 18.95
N THR A 167 25.69 -38.03 19.93
CA THR A 167 24.89 -36.91 20.46
C THR A 167 25.61 -36.16 21.61
N GLN A 168 25.17 -34.91 21.86
CA GLN A 168 25.21 -34.09 23.10
C GLN A 168 26.15 -32.85 23.16
N LEU A 169 25.51 -31.70 22.91
CA LEU A 169 25.41 -30.44 23.67
C LEU A 169 26.63 -29.84 24.42
N LYS A 170 26.95 -28.59 24.07
CA LYS A 170 26.61 -27.40 24.88
C LYS A 170 26.10 -26.28 23.98
#